data_AF-A0A9X3C156-F1
#
_entry.id   AF-A0A9X3C156-F1
#
_cell.length_a   1.000
_cell.length_b   1.000
_cell.length_c   1.000
_cell.angle_alpha   90.00
_cell.angle_beta   90.00
_cell.angle_gamma   90.00
#
_symmetry.space_group_name_H-M   'P 1'
#
loop_
_entity.id
_entity.type
_entity.pdbx_description
1 polymer ?
#
loop_
_entity_poly.entity_id
_entity_poly.type
_entity_poly.pdbx_seq_one_letter_code
_entity_poly.pdbx_strand_id
1 'polypeptide(L)'
;MRLALIVLTILFGVMAAPAAPANADATPQPDLSGFTTVSTYPYVMGNELYFQTPDGLLCAMLPDRNVVGCDGRLPGTAPEVNEIGLSPDASTRGLSTTANHRFVKSTGNAAPLLREGQKIVFGDFECAVGADSYTACTKGQPVAQWMVVSPKGTGIGPATAGLPPGFPDPNDFILGDDTYIVGQGAKNLFPVFHVEGGLTCSIVTFSGGEIGCDGPLPRVLGGENEVYAQLPGPSGIRRTDAPRFATPAYPGPVKQLPVGHRVHGIGAVCMAIPGGVACTGSVDGAVHAFEVTPSGVSTYGA
;
A
#
# COMPACT_ATOMS: atom_id res chain seq x y z
N MET A 1 39.62 56.83 -11.65
CA MET A 1 38.25 56.33 -11.91
C MET A 1 38.31 54.81 -11.95
N ARG A 2 37.77 54.13 -10.92
CA ARG A 2 37.73 52.66 -10.80
C ARG A 2 36.38 52.20 -11.34
N LEU A 3 36.37 51.43 -12.43
CA LEU A 3 35.16 50.80 -12.96
C LEU A 3 35.01 49.42 -12.30
N ALA A 4 33.96 49.24 -11.51
CA ALA A 4 33.59 47.96 -10.92
C ALA A 4 32.74 47.16 -11.92
N LEU A 5 33.19 45.95 -12.26
CA LEU A 5 32.45 44.99 -13.08
C LEU A 5 31.61 44.13 -12.14
N ILE A 6 30.28 44.24 -12.21
CA ILE A 6 29.34 43.39 -11.47
C ILE A 6 29.01 42.19 -12.35
N VAL A 7 29.37 40.99 -11.89
CA VAL A 7 29.00 39.71 -12.51
C VAL A 7 27.68 39.25 -11.89
N LEU A 8 26.64 39.13 -12.71
CA LEU A 8 25.32 38.63 -12.34
C LEU A 8 25.23 37.15 -12.71
N THR A 9 25.31 36.25 -11.73
CA THR A 9 25.09 34.81 -11.88
C THR A 9 23.58 34.52 -11.80
N ILE A 10 22.97 34.15 -12.93
CA ILE A 10 21.58 33.69 -12.99
C ILE A 10 21.57 32.18 -12.67
N LEU A 11 21.09 31.85 -11.48
CA LEU A 11 20.87 30.47 -11.05
C LEU A 11 19.52 29.99 -11.62
N PHE A 12 19.54 29.24 -12.73
CA PHE A 12 18.37 28.51 -13.21
C PHE A 12 18.17 27.27 -12.33
N GLY A 13 17.29 27.40 -11.33
CA GLY A 13 16.78 26.26 -10.57
C GLY A 13 15.84 25.42 -11.44
N VAL A 14 16.32 24.29 -11.92
CA VAL A 14 15.48 23.25 -12.53
C VAL A 14 14.65 22.64 -11.40
N MET A 15 13.38 23.03 -11.30
CA MET A 15 12.43 22.33 -10.44
C MET A 15 12.18 20.94 -11.04
N ALA A 16 12.81 19.92 -10.47
CA ALA A 16 12.42 18.54 -10.70
C ALA A 16 11.03 18.36 -10.08
N ALA A 17 10.00 18.33 -10.92
CA ALA A 17 8.68 17.91 -10.47
C ALA A 17 8.81 16.44 -9.99
N PRO A 18 8.25 16.09 -8.82
CA PRO A 18 8.15 14.69 -8.44
C PRO A 18 7.32 13.98 -9.51
N ALA A 19 7.94 13.00 -10.17
CA ALA A 19 7.23 12.14 -11.09
C ALA A 19 6.09 11.47 -10.31
N ALA A 20 4.86 11.67 -10.76
CA ALA A 20 3.76 10.82 -10.32
C ALA A 20 4.18 9.35 -10.54
N PRO A 21 3.85 8.43 -9.62
CA PRO A 21 4.06 7.03 -9.91
C PRO A 21 3.33 6.73 -11.22
N ALA A 22 4.09 6.39 -12.26
CA ALA A 22 3.51 5.83 -13.46
C ALA A 22 2.69 4.62 -13.02
N ASN A 23 1.47 4.46 -13.54
CA ASN A 23 0.67 3.26 -13.34
C ASN A 23 1.59 2.06 -13.64
N ALA A 24 2.05 1.39 -12.58
CA ALA A 24 2.90 0.23 -12.73
C ALA A 24 2.02 -0.82 -13.41
N ASP A 25 2.49 -1.39 -14.51
CA ASP A 25 1.79 -2.53 -15.11
C ASP A 25 1.60 -3.59 -14.02
N ALA A 26 0.39 -4.16 -13.97
CA ALA A 26 0.03 -5.14 -12.95
C ALA A 26 1.10 -6.25 -12.89
N THR A 27 1.54 -6.59 -11.68
CA THR A 27 2.56 -7.63 -11.49
C THR A 27 2.06 -8.93 -12.13
N PRO A 28 2.75 -9.50 -13.14
CA PRO A 28 2.29 -10.72 -13.81
C PRO A 28 2.27 -11.91 -12.87
N GLN A 29 1.33 -12.83 -13.05
CA GLN A 29 1.32 -14.08 -12.29
C GLN A 29 2.60 -14.88 -12.60
N PRO A 30 3.37 -15.30 -11.59
CA PRO A 30 4.57 -16.09 -11.80
C PRO A 30 4.20 -17.54 -12.16
N ASP A 31 4.94 -18.13 -13.10
CA ASP A 31 4.90 -19.58 -13.35
C ASP A 31 5.95 -20.28 -12.50
N LEU A 32 5.49 -21.06 -11.51
CA LEU A 32 6.35 -21.81 -10.60
C LEU A 32 6.52 -23.28 -11.00
N SER A 33 5.94 -23.72 -12.13
CA SER A 33 5.94 -25.12 -12.55
C SER A 33 7.34 -25.65 -12.92
N GLY A 34 8.24 -24.77 -13.38
CA GLY A 34 9.61 -25.11 -13.76
C GLY A 34 10.59 -25.30 -12.60
N PHE A 35 10.19 -25.02 -11.35
CA PHE A 35 11.07 -25.13 -10.19
C PHE A 35 11.02 -26.52 -9.56
N THR A 36 12.17 -26.96 -9.03
CA THR A 36 12.26 -28.24 -8.32
C THR A 36 11.70 -28.10 -6.90
N THR A 37 10.62 -28.82 -6.60
CA THR A 37 10.08 -28.89 -5.25
C THR A 37 11.06 -29.60 -4.32
N VAL A 38 11.44 -28.95 -3.22
CA VAL A 38 12.26 -29.53 -2.17
C VAL A 38 11.45 -29.82 -0.90
N SER A 39 11.98 -30.71 -0.06
CA SER A 39 11.36 -31.04 1.23
C SER A 39 11.29 -29.81 2.13
N THR A 40 10.16 -29.63 2.83
CA THR A 40 9.96 -28.55 3.81
C THR A 40 10.64 -28.82 5.15
N TYR A 41 11.01 -30.08 5.44
CA TYR A 41 11.56 -30.50 6.73
C TYR A 41 12.66 -29.59 7.31
N PRO A 42 13.69 -29.14 6.55
CA PRO A 42 14.73 -28.29 7.13
C PRO A 42 14.25 -26.86 7.41
N TYR A 43 13.16 -26.41 6.79
CA TYR A 43 12.66 -25.03 6.83
C TYR A 43 11.57 -24.80 7.89
N VAL A 44 10.90 -25.87 8.33
CA VAL A 44 9.75 -25.79 9.24
C VAL A 44 10.20 -25.57 10.69
N MET A 45 9.53 -24.64 11.38
CA MET A 45 9.59 -24.46 12.83
C MET A 45 8.17 -24.35 13.38
N GLY A 46 7.69 -25.40 14.04
CA GLY A 46 6.29 -25.46 14.49
C GLY A 46 5.33 -25.45 13.29
N ASN A 47 4.40 -24.49 13.27
CA ASN A 47 3.41 -24.32 12.20
C ASN A 47 3.84 -23.29 11.14
N GLU A 48 5.09 -22.83 11.19
CA GLU A 48 5.63 -21.80 10.32
C GLU A 48 6.81 -22.35 9.54
N LEU A 49 7.08 -21.78 8.37
CA LEU A 49 8.23 -22.14 7.55
C LEU A 49 9.06 -20.89 7.27
N TYR A 50 10.37 -20.98 7.44
CA TYR A 50 11.30 -19.88 7.21
C TYR A 50 12.43 -20.29 6.27
N PHE A 51 12.81 -19.41 5.35
CA PHE A 51 13.95 -19.60 4.45
C PHE A 51 14.67 -18.29 4.15
N GLN A 52 15.92 -18.38 3.71
CA GLN A 52 16.66 -17.26 3.14
C GLN A 52 16.81 -17.46 1.64
N THR A 53 16.93 -16.36 0.91
CA THR A 53 17.29 -16.37 -0.50
C THR A 53 18.79 -16.06 -0.69
N PRO A 54 19.41 -16.41 -1.82
CA PRO A 54 20.83 -16.13 -2.08
C PRO A 54 21.18 -14.63 -2.06
N ASP A 55 20.23 -13.77 -2.38
CA ASP A 55 20.32 -12.31 -2.35
C ASP A 55 20.01 -11.70 -0.97
N GLY A 56 19.75 -12.54 0.03
CA GLY A 56 19.68 -12.14 1.44
C GLY A 56 18.29 -11.73 1.93
N LEU A 57 17.22 -12.04 1.19
CA LEU A 57 15.85 -11.88 1.70
C LEU A 57 15.60 -12.93 2.78
N LEU A 58 14.89 -12.52 3.83
CA LEU A 58 14.43 -13.38 4.92
C LEU A 58 12.94 -13.59 4.72
N CYS A 59 12.54 -14.80 4.35
CA CYS A 59 11.17 -15.09 3.94
C CYS A 59 10.51 -16.11 4.87
N ALA A 60 9.20 -16.00 5.03
CA ALA A 60 8.42 -16.95 5.79
C ALA A 60 7.04 -17.20 5.21
N MET A 61 6.57 -18.43 5.38
CA MET A 61 5.17 -18.84 5.17
C MET A 61 4.55 -19.06 6.54
N LEU A 62 3.49 -18.32 6.84
CA LEU A 62 2.78 -18.34 8.12
C LEU A 62 1.30 -18.74 7.90
N PRO A 63 1.00 -20.04 7.63
CA PRO A 63 -0.35 -20.51 7.33
C PRO A 63 -1.42 -20.12 8.36
N ASP A 64 -1.09 -20.18 9.65
CA ASP A 64 -2.03 -19.84 10.74
C ASP A 64 -2.42 -18.35 10.73
N ARG A 65 -1.58 -17.49 10.14
CA ARG A 65 -1.83 -16.06 9.93
C ARG A 65 -2.24 -15.74 8.49
N ASN A 66 -2.32 -16.77 7.65
CA ASN A 66 -2.67 -16.66 6.24
C ASN A 66 -1.83 -15.64 5.46
N VAL A 67 -0.52 -15.58 5.76
CA VAL A 67 0.43 -14.67 5.12
C VAL A 67 1.71 -15.38 4.70
N VAL A 68 2.27 -14.97 3.57
CA VAL A 68 3.64 -15.28 3.14
C VAL A 68 4.34 -14.00 2.76
N GLY A 69 5.62 -13.85 3.03
CA GLY A 69 6.31 -12.60 2.74
C GLY A 69 7.82 -12.69 2.91
N CYS A 70 8.48 -11.57 2.63
CA CYS A 70 9.92 -11.42 2.76
C CYS A 70 10.29 -10.07 3.35
N ASP A 71 11.29 -10.08 4.21
CA ASP A 71 12.01 -8.92 4.73
C ASP A 71 13.35 -8.77 3.99
N GLY A 72 13.77 -7.52 3.74
CA GLY A 72 15.07 -7.20 3.15
C GLY A 72 15.02 -6.05 2.16
N ARG A 73 16.03 -5.93 1.31
CA ARG A 73 16.07 -4.89 0.27
C ARG A 73 15.14 -5.28 -0.88
N LEU A 74 14.14 -4.44 -1.15
CA LEU A 74 13.16 -4.68 -2.21
C LEU A 74 13.48 -3.80 -3.43
N PRO A 75 13.90 -4.38 -4.57
CA PRO A 75 14.20 -3.58 -5.75
C PRO A 75 12.95 -2.90 -6.32
N GLY A 76 13.11 -1.68 -6.84
CA GLY A 76 12.03 -0.92 -7.46
C GLY A 76 11.07 -0.23 -6.47
N THR A 77 11.32 -0.32 -5.16
CA THR A 77 10.54 0.37 -4.13
C THR A 77 11.27 1.59 -3.59
N ALA A 78 10.59 2.41 -2.78
CA ALA A 78 11.24 3.48 -2.03
C ALA A 78 12.29 2.91 -1.05
N PRO A 79 13.39 3.63 -0.75
CA PRO A 79 14.50 3.11 0.06
C PRO A 79 14.13 2.65 1.47
N GLU A 80 13.08 3.21 2.06
CA GLU A 80 12.57 2.87 3.38
C GLU A 80 11.79 1.55 3.42
N VAL A 81 11.28 1.09 2.27
CA VAL A 81 10.49 -0.13 2.16
C VAL A 81 11.40 -1.34 2.35
N ASN A 82 11.08 -2.16 3.34
CA ASN A 82 11.92 -3.26 3.75
C ASN A 82 11.16 -4.58 3.98
N GLU A 83 9.86 -4.61 3.69
CA GLU A 83 9.02 -5.78 3.84
C GLU A 83 7.94 -5.82 2.75
N ILE A 84 7.66 -7.03 2.25
CA ILE A 84 6.52 -7.31 1.36
C ILE A 84 5.75 -8.51 1.90
N GLY A 85 4.43 -8.38 2.02
CA GLY A 85 3.53 -9.43 2.50
C GLY A 85 2.42 -9.74 1.51
N LEU A 86 2.20 -11.02 1.24
CA LEU A 86 1.05 -11.55 0.50
C LEU A 86 0.02 -12.10 1.49
N SER A 87 -1.13 -11.45 1.56
CA SER A 87 -2.25 -11.79 2.45
C SER A 87 -3.57 -11.45 1.74
N PRO A 88 -4.69 -12.14 2.03
CA PRO A 88 -6.00 -11.69 1.61
C PRO A 88 -6.48 -10.44 2.36
N ASP A 89 -5.91 -10.16 3.53
CA ASP A 89 -6.22 -8.96 4.31
C ASP A 89 -5.42 -7.77 3.77
N ALA A 90 -6.13 -6.76 3.27
CA ALA A 90 -5.55 -5.54 2.70
C ALA A 90 -4.67 -4.77 3.70
N SER A 91 -4.92 -4.91 5.00
CA SER A 91 -4.13 -4.27 6.07
C SER A 91 -2.77 -4.92 6.30
N THR A 92 -2.51 -6.10 5.74
CA THR A 92 -1.24 -6.81 5.89
C THR A 92 -0.60 -7.23 4.57
N ARG A 93 -1.35 -7.12 3.48
CA ARG A 93 -0.90 -7.25 2.09
C ARG A 93 -0.07 -6.02 1.68
N GLY A 94 0.89 -6.17 0.77
CA GLY A 94 1.58 -5.04 0.15
C GLY A 94 2.97 -4.78 0.70
N LEU A 95 3.49 -3.63 0.32
CA LEU A 95 4.77 -3.08 0.76
C LEU A 95 4.62 -2.43 2.13
N SER A 96 5.61 -2.60 3.00
CA SER A 96 5.64 -1.96 4.31
C SER A 96 7.05 -1.49 4.68
N THR A 97 7.08 -0.49 5.56
CA THR A 97 8.28 -0.06 6.28
C THR A 97 8.10 -0.49 7.73
N THR A 98 8.97 -1.36 8.23
CA THR A 98 8.85 -1.88 9.59
C THR A 98 10.19 -1.93 10.32
N ALA A 99 10.18 -1.65 11.63
CA ALA A 99 11.28 -1.99 12.52
C ALA A 99 11.11 -3.38 13.16
N ASN A 100 9.90 -3.94 13.06
CA ASN A 100 9.51 -5.23 13.63
C ASN A 100 9.20 -6.21 12.49
N HIS A 101 10.25 -6.84 11.99
CA HIS A 101 10.20 -7.79 10.87
C HIS A 101 9.32 -9.02 11.18
N ARG A 102 8.39 -9.37 10.28
CA ARG A 102 7.43 -10.47 10.48
C ARG A 102 7.91 -11.79 9.89
N PHE A 103 8.82 -11.77 8.93
CA PHE A 103 9.24 -12.95 8.15
C PHE A 103 10.63 -13.44 8.57
N VAL A 104 11.14 -12.95 9.69
CA VAL A 104 12.40 -13.38 10.31
C VAL A 104 12.12 -14.34 11.47
N LYS A 105 12.94 -15.38 11.60
CA LYS A 105 12.89 -16.30 12.73
C LYS A 105 13.14 -15.56 14.05
N SER A 106 12.26 -15.75 15.03
CA SER A 106 12.42 -15.16 16.36
C SER A 106 13.50 -15.84 17.21
N THR A 107 13.86 -17.10 16.90
CA THR A 107 14.79 -17.91 17.69
C THR A 107 15.58 -18.92 16.85
N GLY A 108 16.68 -19.43 17.42
CA GLY A 108 17.48 -20.52 16.88
C GLY A 108 18.50 -20.08 15.82
N ASN A 109 18.98 -21.05 15.04
CA ASN A 109 19.89 -20.79 13.93
C ASN A 109 19.17 -20.03 12.81
N ALA A 110 19.97 -19.34 11.98
CA ALA A 110 19.49 -18.68 10.77
C ALA A 110 18.65 -19.62 9.89
N ALA A 111 17.66 -19.07 9.17
CA ALA A 111 16.80 -19.87 8.31
C ALA A 111 17.63 -20.56 7.21
N PRO A 112 17.30 -21.80 6.79
CA PRO A 112 18.04 -22.44 5.71
C PRO A 112 17.90 -21.68 4.39
N LEU A 113 18.92 -21.79 3.54
CA LEU A 113 18.92 -21.20 2.21
C LEU A 113 18.04 -22.03 1.26
N LEU A 114 17.04 -21.41 0.64
CA LEU A 114 16.35 -21.94 -0.53
C LEU A 114 17.15 -21.51 -1.77
N ARG A 115 17.70 -22.47 -2.51
CA ARG A 115 18.63 -22.19 -3.62
C ARG A 115 17.88 -21.85 -4.90
N GLU A 116 18.59 -21.22 -5.83
CA GLU A 116 18.10 -21.00 -7.19
C GLU A 116 17.60 -22.29 -7.85
N GLY A 117 16.49 -22.19 -8.56
CA GLY A 117 15.82 -23.32 -9.21
C GLY A 117 14.98 -24.18 -8.25
N GLN A 118 14.91 -23.83 -6.96
CA GLN A 118 14.12 -24.55 -5.97
C GLN A 118 12.81 -23.85 -5.66
N LYS A 119 11.82 -24.65 -5.27
CA LYS A 119 10.58 -24.19 -4.66
C LYS A 119 10.19 -25.03 -3.47
N ILE A 120 9.35 -24.47 -2.62
CA ILE A 120 8.77 -25.09 -1.43
C ILE A 120 7.27 -24.83 -1.42
N VAL A 121 6.52 -25.81 -0.94
CA VAL A 121 5.06 -25.76 -0.81
C VAL A 121 4.71 -26.01 0.65
N PHE A 122 3.94 -25.11 1.27
CA PHE A 122 3.54 -25.24 2.66
C PHE A 122 2.17 -24.60 2.90
N GLY A 123 1.20 -25.41 3.30
CA GLY A 123 -0.20 -24.99 3.38
C GLY A 123 -0.73 -24.61 2.00
N ASP A 124 -1.31 -23.41 1.90
CA ASP A 124 -1.83 -22.83 0.65
C ASP A 124 -0.80 -21.93 -0.07
N PHE A 125 0.47 -22.02 0.32
CA PHE A 125 1.54 -21.20 -0.23
C PHE A 125 2.56 -22.04 -1.00
N GLU A 126 3.08 -21.45 -2.07
CA GLU A 126 4.24 -21.93 -2.81
C GLU A 126 5.19 -20.76 -2.99
N CYS A 127 6.48 -20.95 -2.69
CA CYS A 127 7.52 -19.96 -2.95
C CYS A 127 8.66 -20.60 -3.73
N ALA A 128 9.22 -19.83 -4.65
CA ALA A 128 10.34 -20.23 -5.49
C ALA A 128 11.42 -19.15 -5.53
N VAL A 129 12.67 -19.60 -5.66
CA VAL A 129 13.84 -18.75 -5.88
C VAL A 129 14.43 -19.09 -7.24
N GLY A 130 14.48 -18.11 -8.13
CA GLY A 130 15.02 -18.20 -9.48
C GLY A 130 16.38 -17.53 -9.63
N ALA A 131 16.93 -17.61 -10.84
CA ALA A 131 18.13 -16.87 -11.21
C ALA A 131 17.90 -15.35 -11.16
N ASP A 132 19.00 -14.60 -11.14
CA ASP A 132 19.00 -13.12 -11.20
C ASP A 132 18.18 -12.47 -10.07
N SER A 133 18.33 -12.94 -8.82
CA SER A 133 17.65 -12.39 -7.64
C SER A 133 16.12 -12.38 -7.78
N TYR A 134 15.57 -13.45 -8.35
CA TYR A 134 14.13 -13.63 -8.49
C TYR A 134 13.58 -14.44 -7.32
N THR A 135 12.60 -13.88 -6.60
CA THR A 135 11.82 -14.58 -5.58
C THR A 135 10.35 -14.36 -5.84
N ALA A 136 9.56 -15.42 -5.88
CA ALA A 136 8.13 -15.31 -6.08
C ALA A 136 7.37 -16.26 -5.15
N CYS A 137 6.23 -15.80 -4.65
CA CYS A 137 5.33 -16.63 -3.86
C CYS A 137 3.90 -16.51 -4.38
N THR A 138 3.19 -17.63 -4.41
CA THR A 138 1.79 -17.71 -4.81
C THR A 138 0.95 -18.24 -3.67
N LYS A 139 -0.31 -17.83 -3.64
CA LYS A 139 -1.35 -18.35 -2.75
C LYS A 139 -2.51 -18.89 -3.56
N GLY A 140 -3.07 -20.04 -3.18
CA GLY A 140 -4.21 -20.66 -3.83
C GLY A 140 -3.84 -21.77 -4.80
N GLN A 141 -4.75 -22.74 -4.95
CA GLN A 141 -4.74 -23.75 -6.01
C GLN A 141 -6.17 -23.87 -6.61
N PRO A 142 -6.47 -23.22 -7.76
CA PRO A 142 -5.58 -22.42 -8.61
C PRO A 142 -5.06 -21.14 -7.93
N VAL A 143 -3.94 -20.60 -8.44
CA VAL A 143 -3.33 -19.37 -7.91
C VAL A 143 -4.32 -18.21 -7.94
N ALA A 144 -4.55 -17.61 -6.78
CA ALA A 144 -5.46 -16.50 -6.59
C ALA A 144 -4.73 -15.18 -6.29
N GLN A 145 -3.54 -15.25 -5.69
CA GLN A 145 -2.72 -14.09 -5.35
C GLN A 145 -1.24 -14.44 -5.47
N TRP A 146 -0.39 -13.45 -5.71
CA TRP A 146 1.05 -13.64 -5.79
C TRP A 146 1.83 -12.40 -5.38
N MET A 147 3.09 -12.60 -5.02
CA MET A 147 4.09 -11.55 -4.90
C MET A 147 5.34 -11.92 -5.68
N VAL A 148 6.05 -10.92 -6.18
CA VAL A 148 7.31 -11.07 -6.90
C VAL A 148 8.29 -10.03 -6.37
N VAL A 149 9.52 -10.46 -6.12
CA VAL A 149 10.69 -9.63 -5.86
C VAL A 149 11.71 -9.96 -6.95
N SER A 150 12.11 -8.98 -7.73
CA SER A 150 13.06 -9.16 -8.83
C SER A 150 13.85 -7.87 -9.09
N PRO A 151 14.97 -7.91 -9.84
CA PRO A 151 15.69 -6.69 -10.22
C PRO A 151 14.86 -5.68 -11.02
N LYS A 152 13.79 -6.14 -11.69
CA LYS A 152 12.88 -5.28 -12.46
C LYS A 152 11.88 -4.54 -11.57
N GLY A 153 11.70 -4.98 -10.33
CA GLY A 153 10.73 -4.43 -9.41
C GLY A 153 10.19 -5.47 -8.43
N THR A 154 9.49 -4.95 -7.44
CA THR A 154 8.81 -5.70 -6.38
C THR A 154 7.35 -5.35 -6.44
N GLY A 155 6.46 -6.34 -6.35
CA GLY A 155 5.05 -6.09 -6.49
C GLY A 155 4.15 -7.26 -6.10
N ILE A 156 2.86 -6.97 -6.02
CA ILE A 156 1.82 -7.93 -5.66
C ILE A 156 0.79 -7.99 -6.79
N GLY A 157 0.28 -9.19 -7.04
CA GLY A 157 -0.88 -9.39 -7.88
C GLY A 157 -1.93 -10.33 -7.25
N PRO A 158 -3.11 -10.44 -7.87
CA PRO A 158 -3.57 -9.60 -8.98
C PRO A 158 -3.78 -8.15 -8.53
N ALA A 159 -3.91 -7.26 -9.53
CA ALA A 159 -4.41 -5.92 -9.30
C ALA A 159 -5.77 -5.97 -8.57
N THR A 160 -6.05 -4.94 -7.80
CA THR A 160 -7.28 -4.83 -7.03
C THR A 160 -8.47 -4.83 -7.98
N ALA A 161 -9.37 -5.79 -7.80
CA ALA A 161 -10.50 -5.98 -8.69
C ALA A 161 -11.50 -4.82 -8.61
N GLY A 162 -12.09 -4.47 -9.75
CA GLY A 162 -13.18 -3.49 -9.83
C GLY A 162 -12.74 -2.03 -9.73
N LEU A 163 -11.44 -1.73 -9.67
CA LEU A 163 -10.96 -0.35 -9.70
C LEU A 163 -11.35 0.36 -11.01
N PRO A 164 -11.71 1.66 -10.96
CA PRO A 164 -11.94 2.44 -12.17
C PRO A 164 -10.70 2.49 -13.08
N PRO A 165 -10.86 2.63 -14.42
CA PRO A 165 -9.73 2.77 -15.32
C PRO A 165 -8.83 3.95 -14.95
N GLY A 166 -7.53 3.69 -14.79
CA GLY A 166 -6.54 4.71 -14.44
C GLY A 166 -6.51 5.08 -12.96
N PHE A 167 -7.37 4.49 -12.12
CA PHE A 167 -7.33 4.68 -10.67
C PHE A 167 -6.10 3.97 -10.06
N PRO A 168 -5.41 4.59 -9.10
CA PRO A 168 -4.23 3.99 -8.48
C PRO A 168 -4.58 2.69 -7.74
N ASP A 169 -3.74 1.66 -7.89
CA ASP A 169 -3.92 0.40 -7.17
C ASP A 169 -3.36 0.50 -5.76
N PRO A 170 -4.14 0.20 -4.71
CA PRO A 170 -3.65 0.12 -3.34
C PRO A 170 -2.40 -0.76 -3.15
N ASN A 171 -2.17 -1.78 -3.97
CA ASN A 171 -1.02 -2.67 -3.80
C ASN A 171 0.33 -2.01 -4.14
N ASP A 172 0.30 -0.86 -4.84
CA ASP A 172 1.49 -0.11 -5.23
C ASP A 172 1.93 0.93 -4.17
N PHE A 173 1.17 1.04 -3.08
CA PHE A 173 1.42 2.01 -2.01
C PHE A 173 1.94 1.34 -0.75
N ILE A 174 2.85 2.04 -0.08
CA ILE A 174 3.43 1.62 1.19
C ILE A 174 2.33 1.67 2.24
N LEU A 175 2.10 0.54 2.90
CA LEU A 175 1.18 0.46 4.03
C LEU A 175 1.66 1.38 5.16
N GLY A 176 0.85 2.39 5.46
CA GLY A 176 1.01 3.25 6.62
C GLY A 176 0.77 2.47 7.91
N ASP A 177 1.38 2.93 9.00
CA ASP A 177 1.23 2.33 10.32
C ASP A 177 -0.14 2.63 10.96
N ASP A 178 -0.43 2.02 12.10
CA ASP A 178 -1.67 2.25 12.87
C ASP A 178 -1.72 3.65 13.54
N THR A 179 -0.77 4.55 13.26
CA THR A 179 -0.64 5.83 13.98
C THR A 179 -1.53 6.94 13.46
N TYR A 180 -2.39 6.65 12.47
CA TYR A 180 -3.40 7.57 11.95
C TYR A 180 -4.70 7.56 12.77
N ILE A 181 -4.74 6.79 13.85
CA ILE A 181 -5.83 6.81 14.84
C ILE A 181 -5.60 7.99 15.81
N VAL A 182 -6.57 8.90 15.92
CA VAL A 182 -6.39 10.19 16.65
C VAL A 182 -7.02 10.17 18.04
N GLY A 183 -6.21 10.40 19.06
CA GLY A 183 -6.64 10.45 20.47
C GLY A 183 -6.64 9.08 21.13
N GLN A 184 -7.42 8.90 22.20
CA GLN A 184 -7.64 7.62 22.87
C GLN A 184 -9.09 7.52 23.36
N GLY A 185 -9.74 6.38 23.12
CA GLY A 185 -11.06 6.09 23.67
C GLY A 185 -11.78 4.95 22.95
N ALA A 186 -12.92 4.53 23.49
CA ALA A 186 -13.66 3.35 23.04
C ALA A 186 -14.16 3.42 21.58
N LYS A 187 -14.24 4.63 20.98
CA LYS A 187 -14.65 4.85 19.59
C LYS A 187 -13.48 5.18 18.65
N ASN A 188 -12.25 5.07 19.13
CA ASN A 188 -11.06 5.50 18.40
C ASN A 188 -10.56 4.39 17.46
N LEU A 189 -11.32 4.14 16.41
CA LEU A 189 -11.13 3.02 15.48
C LEU A 189 -10.93 3.46 14.03
N PHE A 190 -11.10 4.76 13.74
CA PHE A 190 -11.12 5.29 12.39
C PHE A 190 -9.90 6.17 12.15
N PRO A 191 -9.14 5.91 11.08
CA PRO A 191 -7.99 6.74 10.76
C PRO A 191 -8.46 8.12 10.31
N VAL A 192 -7.75 9.15 10.77
CA VAL A 192 -7.88 10.54 10.31
C VAL A 192 -6.48 11.05 9.96
N PHE A 193 -6.34 11.61 8.77
CA PHE A 193 -5.03 11.99 8.23
C PHE A 193 -5.12 13.19 7.28
N HIS A 194 -4.04 13.96 7.22
CA HIS A 194 -3.85 14.99 6.20
C HIS A 194 -3.20 14.39 4.96
N VAL A 195 -3.51 14.95 3.79
CA VAL A 195 -2.84 14.68 2.51
C VAL A 195 -2.42 16.01 1.87
N GLU A 196 -1.61 15.94 0.82
CA GLU A 196 -1.33 17.13 0.01
C GLU A 196 -2.62 17.75 -0.55
N GLY A 197 -2.55 19.03 -0.94
CA GLY A 197 -3.74 19.76 -1.40
C GLY A 197 -4.62 20.30 -0.27
N GLY A 198 -4.22 20.12 1.00
CA GLY A 198 -4.90 20.71 2.16
C GLY A 198 -6.18 19.98 2.57
N LEU A 199 -6.32 18.71 2.18
CA LEU A 199 -7.44 17.87 2.56
C LEU A 199 -7.16 17.17 3.89
N THR A 200 -8.20 16.99 4.69
CA THR A 200 -8.21 16.08 5.84
C THR A 200 -9.22 14.98 5.58
N CYS A 201 -8.74 13.74 5.62
CA CYS A 201 -9.49 12.57 5.22
C CYS A 201 -9.74 11.65 6.42
N SER A 202 -10.82 10.89 6.34
CA SER A 202 -11.15 9.87 7.34
C SER A 202 -11.90 8.69 6.73
N ILE A 203 -11.71 7.51 7.31
CA ILE A 203 -12.39 6.26 6.94
C ILE A 203 -13.32 5.88 8.09
N VAL A 204 -14.58 6.28 8.04
CA VAL A 204 -15.55 6.12 9.14
C VAL A 204 -16.55 5.02 8.80
N THR A 205 -16.27 3.76 9.13
CA THR A 205 -17.03 2.61 8.60
C THR A 205 -17.86 1.79 9.61
N PHE A 206 -18.34 2.39 10.72
CA PHE A 206 -19.23 1.68 11.66
C PHE A 206 -20.71 1.66 11.21
N SER A 207 -21.25 0.48 10.89
CA SER A 207 -22.69 0.23 10.64
C SER A 207 -23.30 1.05 9.49
N GLY A 208 -22.64 1.06 8.33
CA GLY A 208 -22.95 1.95 7.19
C GLY A 208 -21.91 3.05 7.16
N GLY A 209 -20.91 2.85 6.30
CA GLY A 209 -19.65 3.57 6.38
C GLY A 209 -19.52 4.68 5.37
N GLU A 210 -18.63 5.63 5.66
CA GLU A 210 -18.26 6.62 4.68
C GLU A 210 -16.77 6.89 4.73
N ILE A 211 -16.19 6.95 3.54
CA ILE A 211 -14.84 7.42 3.32
C ILE A 211 -14.97 8.82 2.76
N GLY A 212 -14.16 9.76 3.22
CA GLY A 212 -14.19 11.08 2.60
C GLY A 212 -13.11 12.01 3.11
N CYS A 213 -13.07 13.17 2.47
CA CYS A 213 -12.12 14.22 2.76
C CYS A 213 -12.80 15.58 2.75
N ASP A 214 -12.46 16.38 3.74
CA ASP A 214 -12.85 17.79 3.85
C ASP A 214 -11.67 18.68 3.43
N GLY A 215 -11.96 19.75 2.69
CA GLY A 215 -10.98 20.75 2.30
C GLY A 215 -11.27 21.38 0.93
N PRO A 216 -10.31 22.11 0.35
CA PRO A 216 -10.50 22.72 -0.97
C PRO A 216 -10.53 21.63 -2.05
N LEU A 217 -11.60 21.62 -2.85
CA LEU A 217 -11.75 20.70 -3.97
C LEU A 217 -11.30 21.37 -5.28
N PRO A 218 -10.20 20.93 -5.91
CA PRO A 218 -9.69 21.54 -7.13
C PRO A 218 -10.72 21.55 -8.26
N ARG A 219 -10.85 22.70 -8.93
CA ARG A 219 -11.76 22.93 -10.07
C ARG A 219 -13.25 22.76 -9.78
N VAL A 220 -13.63 22.67 -8.51
CA VAL A 220 -15.03 22.68 -8.07
C VAL A 220 -15.42 24.11 -7.71
N LEU A 221 -16.41 24.66 -8.41
CA LEU A 221 -16.76 26.09 -8.34
C LEU A 221 -18.03 26.38 -7.52
N GLY A 222 -18.79 25.36 -7.12
CA GLY A 222 -20.05 25.49 -6.37
C GLY A 222 -19.87 25.72 -4.86
N GLY A 223 -18.63 25.78 -4.38
CA GLY A 223 -18.30 25.93 -2.96
C GLY A 223 -18.43 24.63 -2.17
N GLU A 224 -18.55 23.49 -2.84
CA GLU A 224 -18.39 22.17 -2.23
C GLU A 224 -16.97 22.03 -1.65
N ASN A 225 -16.91 21.45 -0.46
CA ASN A 225 -15.71 21.33 0.36
C ASN A 225 -15.56 19.94 0.98
N GLU A 226 -16.41 19.00 0.58
CA GLU A 226 -16.40 17.61 1.02
C GLU A 226 -16.53 16.70 -0.20
N VAL A 227 -15.64 15.70 -0.31
CA VAL A 227 -15.78 14.56 -1.23
C VAL A 227 -15.97 13.30 -0.41
N TYR A 228 -16.83 12.39 -0.87
CA TYR A 228 -17.19 11.21 -0.11
C TYR A 228 -17.53 10.00 -0.99
N ALA A 229 -17.43 8.82 -0.38
CA ALA A 229 -17.93 7.53 -0.87
C ALA A 229 -18.66 6.82 0.27
N GLN A 230 -19.97 6.63 0.14
CA GLN A 230 -20.81 5.94 1.11
C GLN A 230 -20.86 4.43 0.83
N LEU A 231 -20.79 3.61 1.87
CA LEU A 231 -20.68 2.15 1.82
C LEU A 231 -21.80 1.49 2.67
N PRO A 232 -22.87 0.95 2.05
CA PRO A 232 -23.27 1.13 0.65
C PRO A 232 -23.92 2.50 0.42
N GLY A 233 -23.80 3.04 -0.79
CA GLY A 233 -24.45 4.28 -1.17
C GLY A 233 -23.71 5.06 -2.26
N PRO A 234 -24.09 6.31 -2.50
CA PRO A 234 -23.47 7.12 -3.55
C PRO A 234 -22.06 7.58 -3.16
N SER A 235 -21.26 7.85 -4.18
CA SER A 235 -20.06 8.68 -4.07
C SER A 235 -20.34 10.05 -4.68
N GLY A 236 -19.84 11.13 -4.07
CA GLY A 236 -20.15 12.48 -4.53
C GLY A 236 -19.32 13.57 -3.89
N ILE A 237 -19.63 14.80 -4.27
CA ILE A 237 -19.15 16.02 -3.61
C ILE A 237 -20.33 16.77 -3.01
N ARG A 238 -20.09 17.49 -1.93
CA ARG A 238 -21.10 18.35 -1.31
C ARG A 238 -20.48 19.51 -0.56
N ARG A 239 -21.32 20.48 -0.24
CA ARG A 239 -20.99 21.53 0.71
C ARG A 239 -21.45 21.14 2.10
N THR A 240 -20.57 21.31 3.08
CA THR A 240 -20.86 21.13 4.50
C THR A 240 -20.32 22.29 5.31
N ASP A 241 -21.08 22.73 6.31
CA ASP A 241 -20.60 23.65 7.35
C ASP A 241 -20.14 22.87 8.61
N ALA A 242 -20.25 21.53 8.58
CA ALA A 242 -19.86 20.61 9.64
C ALA A 242 -18.91 19.53 9.06
N PRO A 243 -17.61 19.84 8.89
CA PRO A 243 -16.64 18.96 8.26
C PRO A 243 -16.32 17.76 9.16
N ARG A 244 -17.02 16.65 8.95
CA ARG A 244 -16.92 15.47 9.81
C ARG A 244 -15.64 14.65 9.60
N PHE A 245 -15.02 14.72 8.43
CA PHE A 245 -13.79 13.99 8.13
C PHE A 245 -12.57 14.74 8.68
N ALA A 246 -12.66 16.07 8.83
CA ALA A 246 -11.67 16.88 9.51
C ALA A 246 -11.84 16.96 11.04
N THR A 247 -12.89 16.35 11.60
CA THR A 247 -13.21 16.43 13.04
C THR A 247 -13.10 15.05 13.69
N PRO A 248 -11.91 14.66 14.20
CA PRO A 248 -11.73 13.41 14.93
C PRO A 248 -12.67 13.29 16.13
N ALA A 249 -13.06 12.06 16.46
CA ALA A 249 -13.93 11.79 17.61
C ALA A 249 -13.27 12.12 18.97
N TYR A 250 -11.95 12.17 19.02
CA TYR A 250 -11.16 12.52 20.19
C TYR A 250 -10.11 13.58 19.83
N PRO A 251 -9.76 14.50 20.75
CA PRO A 251 -8.73 15.49 20.48
C PRO A 251 -7.36 14.82 20.33
N GLY A 252 -6.58 15.33 19.38
CA GLY A 252 -5.21 14.87 19.14
C GLY A 252 -4.64 15.43 17.84
N PRO A 253 -3.33 15.26 17.62
CA PRO A 253 -2.72 15.65 16.35
C PRO A 253 -3.18 14.72 15.23
N VAL A 254 -3.61 15.30 14.11
CA VAL A 254 -3.84 14.58 12.85
C VAL A 254 -2.52 14.57 12.08
N LYS A 255 -2.08 13.38 11.64
CA LYS A 255 -0.80 13.21 10.95
C LYS A 255 -0.95 13.37 9.44
N GLN A 256 0.11 13.83 8.80
CA GLN A 256 0.25 13.79 7.34
C GLN A 256 0.52 12.36 6.88
N LEU A 257 -0.28 11.84 5.94
CA LEU A 257 0.03 10.66 5.16
C LEU A 257 0.98 11.07 4.02
N PRO A 258 2.21 10.51 3.94
CA PRO A 258 3.13 10.88 2.87
C PRO A 258 2.67 10.34 1.52
N VAL A 259 2.98 11.06 0.44
CA VAL A 259 2.72 10.58 -0.93
C VAL A 259 3.38 9.21 -1.15
N GLY A 260 2.67 8.31 -1.84
CA GLY A 260 3.09 6.93 -2.04
C GLY A 260 2.76 5.99 -0.87
N HIS A 261 2.14 6.50 0.19
CA HIS A 261 1.62 5.68 1.28
C HIS A 261 0.10 5.54 1.23
N ARG A 262 -0.40 4.50 1.89
CA ARG A 262 -1.83 4.23 2.05
C ARG A 262 -2.20 3.97 3.50
N VAL A 263 -3.44 4.23 3.84
CA VAL A 263 -4.05 3.89 5.13
C VAL A 263 -5.26 3.02 4.89
N HIS A 264 -5.41 2.00 5.73
CA HIS A 264 -6.54 1.09 5.71
C HIS A 264 -7.52 1.42 6.84
N GLY A 265 -8.80 1.31 6.56
CA GLY A 265 -9.86 1.20 7.55
C GLY A 265 -10.79 0.04 7.15
N ILE A 266 -11.78 -0.28 7.98
CA ILE A 266 -12.63 -1.46 7.75
C ILE A 266 -13.30 -1.35 6.36
N GLY A 267 -12.92 -2.23 5.44
CA GLY A 267 -13.48 -2.33 4.08
C GLY A 267 -13.04 -1.25 3.10
N ALA A 268 -12.02 -0.45 3.44
CA ALA A 268 -11.64 0.74 2.68
C ALA A 268 -10.14 1.07 2.78
N VAL A 269 -9.62 1.69 1.72
CA VAL A 269 -8.23 2.14 1.63
C VAL A 269 -8.19 3.54 1.03
N CYS A 270 -7.35 4.40 1.60
CA CYS A 270 -7.01 5.69 1.02
C CYS A 270 -5.51 5.77 0.76
N MET A 271 -5.15 6.34 -0.38
CA MET A 271 -3.79 6.46 -0.89
C MET A 271 -3.46 7.94 -1.07
N ALA A 272 -2.35 8.40 -0.48
CA ALA A 272 -1.85 9.74 -0.73
C ALA A 272 -1.12 9.76 -2.08
N ILE A 273 -1.66 10.53 -3.01
CA ILE A 273 -1.11 10.75 -4.36
C ILE A 273 -0.58 12.18 -4.47
N PRO A 274 0.28 12.50 -5.45
CA PRO A 274 0.79 13.86 -5.62
C PRO A 274 -0.36 14.89 -5.72
N GLY A 275 -0.36 15.86 -4.81
CA GLY A 275 -1.35 16.92 -4.76
C GLY A 275 -2.75 16.52 -4.31
N GLY A 276 -2.96 15.32 -3.77
CA GLY A 276 -4.28 14.90 -3.27
C GLY A 276 -4.36 13.47 -2.74
N VAL A 277 -5.46 12.78 -3.06
CA VAL A 277 -5.82 11.47 -2.47
C VAL A 277 -6.68 10.66 -3.41
N ALA A 278 -6.53 9.34 -3.37
CA ALA A 278 -7.43 8.39 -3.97
C ALA A 278 -7.95 7.42 -2.90
N CYS A 279 -9.26 7.32 -2.74
CA CYS A 279 -9.88 6.44 -1.76
C CYS A 279 -10.82 5.46 -2.44
N THR A 280 -10.81 4.21 -2.00
CA THR A 280 -11.68 3.15 -2.51
C THR A 280 -12.16 2.26 -1.37
N GLY A 281 -13.38 1.79 -1.47
CA GLY A 281 -13.95 0.77 -0.60
C GLY A 281 -14.85 -0.15 -1.40
N SER A 282 -15.08 -1.35 -0.86
CA SER A 282 -15.94 -2.34 -1.50
C SER A 282 -16.94 -2.93 -0.52
N VAL A 283 -18.20 -3.00 -0.94
CA VAL A 283 -19.28 -3.65 -0.20
C VAL A 283 -20.07 -4.52 -1.17
N ASP A 284 -20.30 -5.79 -0.82
CA ASP A 284 -20.98 -6.79 -1.66
C ASP A 284 -20.42 -6.88 -3.11
N GLY A 285 -19.11 -6.65 -3.26
CA GLY A 285 -18.42 -6.66 -4.56
C GLY A 285 -18.56 -5.39 -5.39
N ALA A 286 -19.38 -4.41 -4.96
CA ALA A 286 -19.46 -3.09 -5.57
C ALA A 286 -18.33 -2.20 -5.05
N VAL A 287 -17.62 -1.54 -5.97
CA VAL A 287 -16.54 -0.59 -5.64
C VAL A 287 -17.10 0.83 -5.61
N HIS A 288 -16.81 1.54 -4.52
CA HIS A 288 -17.09 2.96 -4.37
C HIS A 288 -15.76 3.67 -4.14
N ALA A 289 -15.49 4.68 -4.95
CA ALA A 289 -14.20 5.35 -4.92
C ALA A 289 -14.33 6.84 -5.24
N PHE A 290 -13.32 7.59 -4.86
CA PHE A 290 -13.11 8.94 -5.35
C PHE A 290 -11.62 9.24 -5.47
N GLU A 291 -11.31 10.20 -6.32
CA GLU A 291 -9.96 10.70 -6.53
C GLU A 291 -9.99 12.23 -6.53
N VAL A 292 -9.13 12.84 -5.74
CA VAL A 292 -8.86 14.27 -5.76
C VAL A 292 -7.44 14.48 -6.23
N THR A 293 -7.29 15.22 -7.33
CA THR A 293 -6.00 15.60 -7.90
C THR A 293 -5.98 17.11 -8.15
N PRO A 294 -4.80 17.71 -8.43
CA PRO A 294 -4.74 19.10 -8.89
C PRO A 294 -5.56 19.37 -10.17
N SER A 295 -5.89 18.32 -10.94
CA SER A 295 -6.68 18.43 -12.16
C SER A 295 -8.20 18.41 -11.93
N GLY A 296 -8.66 17.98 -10.75
CA GLY A 296 -10.08 17.92 -10.42
C GLY A 296 -10.43 16.82 -9.43
N VAL A 297 -11.74 16.61 -9.25
CA VAL A 297 -12.33 15.55 -8.43
C VAL A 297 -13.11 14.59 -9.31
N SER A 298 -12.92 13.29 -9.11
CA SER A 298 -13.69 12.22 -9.75
C SER A 298 -14.30 11.30 -8.70
N THR A 299 -15.53 10.84 -8.91
CA THR A 299 -16.22 9.90 -8.02
C THR A 299 -16.76 8.72 -8.80
N TYR A 300 -16.82 7.56 -8.15
CA TYR A 300 -17.17 6.27 -8.73
C TYR A 300 -18.03 5.46 -7.75
N GLY A 301 -18.97 4.68 -8.27
CA GLY A 301 -19.97 3.97 -7.47
C GLY A 301 -21.24 4.82 -7.30
N ALA A 302 -22.39 4.20 -7.58
CA ALA A 302 -23.72 4.79 -7.56
C ALA A 302 -24.69 3.87 -6.81
#